data_AF-A0AA42TLN2-F1
#
_entry.id   AF-A0AA42TLN2-F1
#
_cell.length_a   1.000
_cell.length_b   1.000
_cell.length_c   1.000
_cell.angle_alpha   90.00
_cell.angle_beta   90.00
_cell.angle_gamma   90.00
#
_symmetry.space_group_name_H-M   'P 1'
#
loop_
_entity.id
_entity.type
_entity.pdbx_description
1 polymer ?
#
loop_
_entity_poly.entity_id
_entity_poly.type
_entity_poly.pdbx_seq_one_letter_code
_entity_poly.pdbx_strand_id
1 'polypeptide(L)' 'MAVKDLCRRHGFSEASYYLWRSKFGGMSVSDAKRLKAELRRVTEERDILKKAA' A
#
# COMPACT_ATOMS: atom_id res chain seq x y z
N MET A 1 -17.05 -11.29 8.88
CA MET A 1 -17.25 -10.46 7.66
C MET A 1 -16.62 -11.20 6.50
N ALA A 2 -17.36 -11.47 5.42
CA ALA A 2 -16.81 -12.20 4.28
C ALA A 2 -15.92 -11.29 3.42
N VAL A 3 -14.93 -11.85 2.72
CA VAL A 3 -14.03 -11.10 1.80
C VAL A 3 -14.85 -10.32 0.76
N LYS A 4 -15.93 -10.92 0.26
CA LYS A 4 -16.89 -10.29 -0.65
C LYS A 4 -17.52 -9.00 -0.11
N ASP A 5 -17.82 -8.96 1.19
CA ASP A 5 -18.40 -7.75 1.82
C ASP A 5 -17.35 -6.65 1.97
N LEU A 6 -16.11 -7.03 2.32
CA LEU A 6 -14.98 -6.12 2.40
C LEU A 6 -14.68 -5.48 1.03
N CYS A 7 -14.62 -6.31 -0.02
CA CYS A 7 -14.42 -5.89 -1.40
C CYS A 7 -15.47 -4.88 -1.85
N ARG A 8 -16.76 -5.16 -1.59
CA ARG A 8 -17.87 -4.25 -1.90
C ARG A 8 -17.78 -2.92 -1.16
N ARG A 9 -17.43 -2.96 0.14
CA ARG A 9 -17.32 -1.74 0.97
C ARG A 9 -16.19 -0.83 0.52
N HIS A 10 -15.06 -1.40 0.11
CA HIS A 10 -13.83 -0.64 -0.15
C HIS A 10 -13.53 -0.46 -1.64
N GLY A 11 -14.40 -0.93 -2.54
CA GLY A 11 -14.30 -0.67 -3.97
C GLY A 11 -13.16 -1.41 -4.67
N PHE A 12 -12.88 -2.65 -4.27
CA PHE A 12 -11.91 -3.51 -4.96
C PHE A 12 -12.48 -4.91 -5.20
N SER A 13 -11.88 -5.67 -6.11
CA SER A 13 -12.32 -7.03 -6.44
C SER A 13 -11.73 -8.08 -5.48
N GLU A 14 -12.40 -9.22 -5.32
CA GLU A 14 -11.85 -10.35 -4.55
C GLU A 14 -10.52 -10.84 -5.14
N ALA A 15 -10.36 -10.79 -6.47
CA ALA A 15 -9.10 -11.11 -7.14
C ALA A 15 -7.96 -10.19 -6.69
N SER A 16 -8.21 -8.87 -6.62
CA SER A 16 -7.23 -7.90 -6.12
C SER A 16 -6.84 -8.19 -4.67
N TYR A 17 -7.82 -8.54 -3.83
CA TYR A 17 -7.57 -8.90 -2.44
C TYR A 17 -6.63 -10.10 -2.32
N TYR A 18 -6.92 -11.20 -3.03
CA TYR A 18 -6.10 -12.41 -2.95
C TYR A 18 -4.71 -12.20 -3.56
N LEU A 19 -4.59 -11.39 -4.60
CA LEU A 19 -3.29 -10.98 -5.15
C LEU A 19 -2.44 -10.26 -4.10
N TRP A 20 -3.02 -9.27 -3.40
CA TRP A 20 -2.32 -8.57 -2.34
C TRP A 20 -2.02 -9.47 -1.15
N ARG A 21 -2.94 -10.36 -0.78
CA ARG A 21 -2.74 -11.33 0.29
C ARG A 21 -1.59 -12.28 -0.02
N SER A 22 -1.48 -12.76 -1.25
CA SER A 22 -0.34 -13.59 -1.69
C SER A 22 0.98 -12.81 -1.62
N LYS A 23 0.98 -11.55 -2.07
CA LYS A 23 2.19 -10.73 -2.14
C LYS A 23 2.66 -10.17 -0.79
N PHE A 24 1.72 -9.80 0.08
CA PHE A 24 1.98 -9.02 1.29
C PHE A 24 1.47 -9.68 2.58
N GLY A 25 0.76 -10.81 2.50
CA GLY A 25 0.11 -11.42 3.65
C GLY A 25 1.06 -11.96 4.73
N GLY A 26 2.34 -12.16 4.40
CA GLY A 26 3.40 -12.52 5.36
C GLY A 26 4.21 -11.33 5.89
N MET A 27 3.90 -10.10 5.48
CA MET A 27 4.64 -8.91 5.89
C MET A 27 4.28 -8.51 7.32
N SER A 28 5.30 -8.19 8.14
CA SER A 28 5.05 -7.68 9.49
C SER A 28 4.54 -6.24 9.45
N VAL A 29 3.82 -5.83 10.49
CA VAL A 29 3.37 -4.44 10.65
C VAL A 29 4.56 -3.47 10.71
N SER A 30 5.68 -3.90 11.28
CA SER A 30 6.91 -3.11 11.35
C SER A 30 7.51 -2.86 9.97
N ASP A 31 7.54 -3.89 9.11
CA ASP A 31 8.02 -3.77 7.73
C ASP A 31 7.13 -2.83 6.91
N ALA A 32 5.80 -2.97 7.06
CA ALA A 32 4.85 -2.08 6.38
C ALA A 32 5.02 -0.61 6.81
N LYS A 33 5.26 -0.35 8.11
CA LYS A 33 5.54 1.00 8.62
C LYS A 33 6.84 1.58 8.04
N ARG A 34 7.90 0.77 7.99
CA ARG A 34 9.18 1.17 7.39
C ARG A 34 9.01 1.52 5.91
N LEU A 35 8.34 0.66 5.15
CA LEU A 35 8.09 0.89 3.73
C LEU A 35 7.31 2.19 3.47
N LYS A 36 6.30 2.49 4.31
CA LYS A 36 5.55 3.75 4.24
C LYS A 36 6.44 4.97 4.53
N ALA A 37 7.35 4.87 5.51
CA ALA A 37 8.26 5.96 5.85
C ALA A 37 9.28 6.23 4.72
N GLU A 38 9.84 5.17 4.13
CA GLU A 38 10.73 5.26 2.98
C GLU A 38 10.00 5.88 1.77
N LEU A 39 8.77 5.43 1.47
CA LEU A 39 7.96 5.98 0.37
C LEU A 39 7.66 7.48 0.55
N ARG A 40 7.38 7.90 1.79
CA ARG A 40 7.17 9.31 2.11
C ARG A 40 8.44 10.12 1.83
N ARG A 41 9.58 9.66 2.33
CA ARG A 41 10.88 10.33 2.14
C ARG A 41 11.21 10.52 0.67
N VAL A 42 11.12 9.46 -0.15
CA VAL A 42 11.46 9.56 -1.58
C VAL A 42 10.49 10.45 -2.35
N THR A 43 9.23 10.54 -1.91
CA THR A 43 8.23 11.44 -2.51
C THR A 43 8.57 12.90 -2.20
N GLU A 44 8.93 13.20 -0.95
CA GLU A 44 9.37 14.54 -0.51
C GLU A 44 10.64 14.97 -1.27
N GLU A 45 11.64 14.08 -1.38
CA GLU A 45 12.87 14.35 -2.16
C GLU A 45 12.55 14.66 -3.63
N ARG A 46 11.73 13.85 -4.28
CA ARG A 46 11.28 14.09 -5.67
C ARG A 46 10.59 15.44 -5.82
N ASP A 47 9.72 15.81 -4.88
CA ASP A 47 8.94 17.04 -4.95
C ASP A 47 9.81 18.28 -4.71
N ILE A 48 10.86 18.18 -3.91
CA ILE A 48 11.89 19.22 -3.78
C ILE A 48 12.62 19.41 -5.11
N LEU A 49 13.08 18.32 -5.72
CA LEU A 49 13.80 18.39 -7.00
C LEU A 49 12.95 19.00 -8.11
N LYS A 50 11.65 18.68 -8.17
CA LYS A 50 10.71 19.28 -9.13
C LYS A 50 10.47 20.78 -8.92
N LYS A 51 10.60 21.28 -7.69
CA LYS A 51 10.46 22.72 -7.39
C LYS A 51 11.73 23.51 -7.67
N ALA A 52 12.88 22.84 -7.70
CA ALA A 52 14.18 23.43 -7.99
C ALA A 52 14.52 23.45 -9.49
N ALA A 53 13.72 22.80 -10.33
CA ALA A 53 13.80 22.78 -11.79
C ALA A 53 12.78 23.76 -12.41
#